data_AF-A0A9P1P1W7-F1
#
_entry.id   AF-A0A9P1P1W7-F1
#
_cell.length_a   1.000
_cell.length_b   1.000
_cell.length_c   1.000
_cell.angle_alpha   90.00
_cell.angle_beta   90.00
_cell.angle_gamma   90.00
#
_symmetry.space_group_name_H-M   'P 1'
#
loop_
_entity.id
_entity.type
_entity.pdbx_description
1 polymer ?
#
loop_
_entity_poly.entity_id
_entity_poly.type
_entity_poly.pdbx_seq_one_letter_code
_entity_poly.pdbx_strand_id
1 'polypeptide(L)' 'MAGLRDVVIHDYDELDFDILWNVIQVNLPDILPQIQLIFNSLND' A
#
# COMPACT_ATOMS: atom_id res chain seq x y z
N MET A 1 -1.88 0.01 15.52
CA MET A 1 -1.02 0.76 14.56
C MET A 1 -1.92 1.09 13.38
N ALA A 2 -2.15 2.37 13.10
CA ALA A 2 -2.89 2.78 11.91
C ALA A 2 -2.01 2.52 10.68
N GLY A 3 -2.49 1.71 9.74
CA GLY A 3 -1.83 1.48 8.45
C GLY A 3 -2.34 2.48 7.41
N LEU A 4 -1.71 2.52 6.23
CA LEU A 4 -2.10 3.43 5.13
C LEU A 4 -3.61 3.41 4.85
N ARG A 5 -4.23 2.22 4.81
CA ARG A 5 -5.69 2.07 4.60
C ARG A 5 -6.50 2.78 5.68
N ASP A 6 -6.06 2.69 6.93
CA ASP A 6 -6.77 3.26 8.07
C ASP A 6 -6.80 4.78 7.98
N VAL A 7 -5.65 5.38 7.70
CA VAL A 7 -5.49 6.84 7.51
C VAL A 7 -6.27 7.33 6.29
N VAL A 8 -6.14 6.64 5.14
CA VAL A 8 -6.81 7.05 3.90
C VAL A 8 -8.33 6.98 3.99
N ILE A 9 -8.89 6.12 4.85
CA ILE A 9 -10.36 5.96 4.97
C ILE A 9 -10.94 6.85 6.06
N HIS A 10 -10.23 7.04 7.18
CA HIS A 10 -10.79 7.73 8.35
C HIS A 10 -10.32 9.18 8.49
N ASP A 11 -9.13 9.53 7.97
CA ASP A 11 -8.51 10.84 8.10
C ASP A 11 -8.23 11.46 6.71
N TYR A 12 -9.13 11.22 5.75
CA TYR A 12 -8.93 11.59 4.33
C TYR A 12 -8.86 13.10 4.08
N ASP A 13 -9.43 13.91 4.97
CA ASP A 13 -9.44 15.37 4.93
C ASP A 13 -8.11 15.99 5.39
N GLU A 14 -7.30 15.24 6.13
CA GLU A 14 -5.98 15.65 6.62
C GLU A 14 -4.82 15.04 5.80
N LEU A 15 -5.11 14.43 4.65
CA LEU A 15 -4.09 13.76 3.83
C LEU A 15 -3.10 14.76 3.20
N ASP A 16 -1.81 14.45 3.37
CA ASP A 16 -0.74 15.02 2.55
C ASP A 16 -0.66 14.25 1.22
N PHE A 17 -1.03 14.91 0.13
CA PHE A 17 -1.05 14.31 -1.21
C PHE A 17 0.34 14.04 -1.78
N ASP A 18 1.37 14.79 -1.40
CA ASP A 18 2.73 14.54 -1.87
C ASP A 18 3.28 13.24 -1.25
N ILE A 19 2.98 13.02 0.03
CA ILE A 19 3.29 11.76 0.72
C ILE A 19 2.50 10.60 0.09
N LEU A 20 1.18 10.75 -0.09
CA LEU A 20 0.35 9.69 -0.68
C LEU A 20 0.80 9.34 -2.10
N TRP A 21 1.14 10.35 -2.90
CA TRP A 21 1.66 10.16 -4.24
C TRP A 21 2.96 9.37 -4.25
N ASN A 22 3.90 9.72 -3.36
CA ASN A 22 5.15 8.98 -3.22
C ASN A 22 4.90 7.51 -2.80
N VAL A 23 3.99 7.28 -1.86
CA VAL A 23 3.62 5.91 -1.45
C VAL A 23 3.07 5.10 -2.62
N ILE A 24 2.19 5.69 -3.44
CA ILE A 24 1.61 5.01 -4.61
C ILE A 24 2.68 4.71 -5.67
N GLN A 25 3.58 5.65 -5.95
CA GLN A 25 4.54 5.53 -7.06
C GLN A 25 5.80 4.75 -6.68
N VAL A 26 6.20 4.78 -5.41
CA VAL A 26 7.49 4.23 -4.96
C VAL A 26 7.30 3.01 -4.07
N ASN A 27 6.45 3.08 -3.04
CA ASN A 27 6.37 2.02 -2.04
C ASN A 27 5.39 0.89 -2.42
N LEU A 28 4.24 1.24 -3.00
CA LEU A 28 3.20 0.27 -3.36
C LEU A 28 3.66 -0.75 -4.42
N PRO A 29 4.41 -0.38 -5.48
CA PRO A 29 4.87 -1.33 -6.49
C PRO A 29 5.73 -2.46 -5.93
N ASP A 30 6.51 -2.21 -4.88
CA ASP A 30 7.37 -3.21 -4.24
C ASP A 30 6.58 -4.33 -3.53
N ILE A 31 5.29 -4.11 -3.27
CA ILE A 31 4.40 -5.09 -2.63
C ILE A 31 3.92 -6.13 -3.65
N LEU A 32 3.74 -5.75 -4.92
CA LEU A 32 3.20 -6.65 -5.95
C LEU A 32 4.05 -7.94 -6.14
N PRO A 33 5.39 -7.86 -6.27
CA PRO A 33 6.23 -9.07 -6.34
C PRO A 33 6.07 -9.98 -5.11
N GLN A 34 5.91 -9.40 -3.92
CA GLN A 34 5.77 -10.17 -2.68
C GLN A 34 4.43 -10.93 -2.65
N ILE A 35 3.35 -10.27 -3.07
CA ILE A 35 2.04 -10.92 -3.22
C ILE A 35 2.12 -12.04 -4.25
N GLN A 36 2.81 -11.80 -5.37
CA GLN A 36 2.96 -12.82 -6.42
C GLN A 36 3.73 -14.06 -5.92
N LEU A 37 4.78 -13.88 -5.10
CA LEU A 37 5.51 -14.98 -4.49
C LEU A 37 4.61 -15.84 -3.60
N ILE A 38 3.81 -15.19 -2.74
CA ILE A 38 2.86 -15.89 -1.88
C ILE A 38 1.80 -16.60 -2.73
N PHE A 39 1.23 -15.92 -3.72
CA PHE A 39 0.23 -16.50 -4.60
C PHE A 39 0.75 -17.74 -5.34
N ASN A 40 1.97 -17.69 -5.87
CA ASN A 40 2.57 -18.85 -6.54
C ASN A 40 2.76 -20.01 -5.57
N SER A 41 3.26 -19.74 -4.35
CA SER A 41 3.45 -20.79 -3.32
C SER A 41 2.17 -21.48 -2.85
N LEU A 42 1.00 -20.86 -3.09
CA LEU A 42 -0.30 -21.44 -2.76
C LEU A 42 -0.89 -22.28 -3.91
N ASN A 43 -0.36 -22.16 -5.12
CA ASN A 43 -0.80 -22.88 -6.31
C ASN A 43 0.14 -24.04 -6.70
N ASP A 44 1.21 -24.24 -5.94
CA ASP A 44 2.12 -25.40 -6.00
C ASP A 44 1.66 -26.52 -5.04
#